data_AF-I4Y9K7-F1
#
_entry.id   AF-I4Y9K7-F1
#
_cell.length_a   1.000
_cell.length_b   1.000
_cell.length_c   1.000
_cell.angle_alpha   90.00
_cell.angle_beta   90.00
_cell.angle_gamma   90.00
#
_symmetry.space_group_name_H-M   'P 1'
#
loop_
_entity.id
_entity.type
_entity.pdbx_description
1 polymer ?
#
loop_
_entity_poly.entity_id
_entity_poly.type
_entity_poly.pdbx_seq_one_letter_code
_entity_poly.pdbx_strand_id
1 'polypeptide(L)' 'MKDKEINKLEGFINVRPSKEELVERNILKDSQIAPSLLSKQMELERHQLEDNLDHAVSHRPTAEELQARGILK' A
#
# COMPACT_ATOMS: atom_id res chain seq x y z
N MET A 1 -41.37 -4.36 -8.33
CA MET A 1 -40.43 -3.55 -7.50
C MET A 1 -39.14 -4.30 -7.25
N LYS A 2 -39.19 -5.53 -6.69
CA LYS A 2 -38.00 -6.38 -6.44
C LYS A 2 -37.20 -6.73 -7.71
N ASP A 3 -37.87 -6.98 -8.83
CA ASP A 3 -37.20 -7.36 -10.08
C ASP A 3 -36.31 -6.24 -10.66
N LYS A 4 -36.68 -4.98 -10.40
CA LYS A 4 -35.87 -3.82 -10.78
C LYS A 4 -34.57 -3.74 -9.96
N GLU A 5 -34.61 -4.13 -8.69
CA GLU A 5 -33.43 -4.15 -7.83
C GLU A 5 -32.51 -5.32 -8.17
N ILE A 6 -33.07 -6.48 -8.53
CA ILE A 6 -32.31 -7.65 -8.99
C ILE A 6 -31.54 -7.31 -10.28
N ASN A 7 -32.23 -6.76 -11.29
CA ASN A 7 -31.59 -6.36 -12.55
C ASN A 7 -30.48 -5.32 -12.33
N LYS A 8 -30.68 -4.41 -11.36
CA LYS A 8 -29.67 -3.41 -11.00
C LYS A 8 -28.45 -4.05 -10.33
N LEU A 9 -28.65 -5.02 -9.43
CA LEU A 9 -27.58 -5.74 -8.76
C LEU A 9 -26.76 -6.60 -9.74
N GLU A 10 -27.43 -7.31 -10.66
CA GLU A 10 -26.77 -8.09 -11.70
C GLU A 10 -25.85 -7.23 -12.57
N GLY A 11 -26.30 -6.02 -12.94
CA GLY A 11 -25.48 -5.04 -13.63
C GLY A 11 -24.18 -4.69 -12.87
N PHE A 12 -24.25 -4.50 -11.56
CA PHE A 12 -23.07 -4.21 -10.73
C PHE A 12 -22.14 -5.40 -10.55
N ILE A 13 -22.68 -6.62 -10.45
CA ILE A 13 -21.86 -7.84 -10.33
C ILE A 13 -21.06 -8.06 -11.62
N ASN A 14 -21.67 -7.83 -12.79
CA ASN A 14 -21.01 -8.02 -14.08
C ASN A 14 -19.83 -7.07 -14.33
N VAL A 15 -19.84 -5.87 -13.73
CA VAL A 15 -18.76 -4.87 -13.86
C VAL A 15 -17.78 -4.89 -12.68
N ARG A 16 -17.91 -5.88 -11.78
CA ARG A 16 -17.09 -5.95 -10.57
C ARG A 16 -15.62 -6.24 -10.94
N PRO A 17 -14.66 -5.41 -10.49
CA PRO A 17 -13.23 -5.68 -10.68
C PRO A 17 -12.80 -6.99 -10.01
N SER A 18 -11.75 -7.62 -10.54
CA SER A 18 -11.18 -8.82 -9.93
C SER A 18 -10.49 -8.51 -8.59
N LYS A 19 -10.22 -9.55 -7.79
CA LYS A 19 -9.49 -9.37 -6.52
C LYS A 19 -8.10 -8.78 -6.79
N GLU A 20 -7.43 -9.28 -7.82
CA GLU A 20 -6.08 -8.90 -8.21
C GLU A 20 -6.03 -7.43 -8.63
N GLU A 21 -7.00 -6.96 -9.41
CA GLU A 21 -7.10 -5.54 -9.79
C GLU A 21 -7.31 -4.62 -8.59
N LEU A 22 -8.09 -5.06 -7.60
CA LEU A 22 -8.30 -4.30 -6.37
C LEU A 22 -7.03 -4.23 -5.51
N VAL A 23 -6.22 -5.30 -5.52
CA VAL A 23 -4.91 -5.34 -4.85
C VAL A 23 -3.92 -4.42 -5.54
N GLU A 24 -3.81 -4.50 -6.87
CA GLU A 24 -2.90 -3.66 -7.64
C GLU A 24 -3.22 -2.17 -7.48
N ARG A 25 -4.51 -1.82 -7.43
CA ARG A 25 -4.97 -0.45 -7.16
C ARG A 25 -4.87 -0.06 -5.68
N ASN A 26 -4.33 -0.92 -4.83
CA ASN A 26 -4.15 -0.73 -3.39
C ASN A 26 -5.46 -0.47 -2.62
N ILE A 27 -6.59 -0.90 -3.19
CA ILE A 27 -7.93 -0.84 -2.60
C ILE A 27 -8.11 -2.00 -1.62
N LEU A 28 -7.76 -3.21 -2.06
CA LEU A 28 -7.65 -4.38 -1.18
C LEU A 28 -6.19 -4.56 -0.80
N LYS A 29 -5.90 -4.86 0.46
CA LYS A 29 -4.54 -5.21 0.87
C LYS A 29 -4.30 -6.68 0.59
N ASP A 30 -3.17 -7.00 -0.04
CA ASP A 30 -2.74 -8.38 -0.21
C ASP A 30 -2.19 -8.89 1.11
N SER A 31 -3.06 -9.46 1.94
CA SER A 31 -2.66 -10.00 3.23
C SER A 31 -3.40 -11.30 3.50
N GLN A 32 -2.63 -12.28 3.98
CA GLN A 32 -3.12 -13.58 4.43
C GLN A 32 -3.60 -13.53 5.89
N ILE A 33 -3.54 -12.35 6.52
CA ILE A 33 -3.88 -12.14 7.93
C ILE A 33 -5.37 -11.81 8.06
N ALA A 34 -5.94 -12.13 9.22
CA ALA A 34 -7.33 -11.84 9.52
C ALA A 34 -7.66 -10.34 9.31
N PRO A 35 -8.82 -10.00 8.69
CA PRO A 35 -9.19 -8.61 8.42
C PRO A 35 -9.19 -7.68 9.64
N SER A 36 -9.47 -8.23 10.83
CA SER A 36 -9.46 -7.49 12.09
C SER A 36 -8.06 -7.03 12.53
N LEU A 37 -7.00 -7.74 12.12
CA LEU A 37 -5.62 -7.45 12.50
C LEU A 37 -4.86 -6.64 11.45
N LEU A 38 -5.36 -6.59 10.21
CA LEU A 38 -4.74 -5.88 9.09
C LEU A 38 -4.44 -4.41 9.43
N SER A 39 -5.37 -3.73 10.08
CA SER A 39 -5.17 -2.33 10.47
C SER A 39 -3.99 -2.14 11.43
N LYS A 40 -3.78 -3.09 12.35
CA LYS A 40 -2.68 -3.03 13.33
C LYS A 40 -1.35 -3.41 12.71
N GLN A 41 -1.35 -4.36 11.78
CA GLN A 41 -0.18 -4.65 10.97
C GLN A 41 0.28 -3.41 10.18
N MET A 42 -0.63 -2.74 9.48
CA MET A 42 -0.29 -1.55 8.69
C MET A 42 0.23 -0.40 9.57
N GLU A 43 -0.35 -0.22 10.75
CA GLU A 43 0.11 0.78 11.72
C GLU A 43 1.56 0.48 12.16
N LEU A 44 1.87 -0.78 12.45
CA LEU A 44 3.22 -1.22 12.81
C LEU A 44 4.22 -1.03 11.66
N GLU A 45 3.87 -1.47 10.45
CA GLU A 45 4.72 -1.31 9.25
C GLU A 45 5.01 0.17 8.98
N ARG A 46 4.02 1.04 9.17
CA ARG A 46 4.19 2.49 9.04
C ARG A 46 5.20 3.02 10.06
N HIS A 47 5.08 2.66 11.33
CA HIS A 47 6.01 3.11 12.38
C HIS A 47 7.43 2.61 12.14
N GLN A 48 7.59 1.34 11.74
CA GLN A 48 8.90 0.80 11.38
C GLN A 48 9.53 1.58 10.23
N LEU A 49 8.74 1.96 9.22
CA LEU A 49 9.22 2.78 8.11
C LEU A 49 9.62 4.19 8.57
N GLU A 50 8.84 4.81 9.44
CA GLU A 50 9.17 6.12 10.04
C GLU A 50 10.52 6.07 10.76
N ASP A 51 10.69 5.12 11.68
CA ASP A 51 11.92 4.95 12.45
C ASP A 51 13.15 4.73 11.53
N ASN A 52 12.98 3.87 10.51
CA ASN A 52 14.03 3.59 9.54
C ASN A 52 14.39 4.82 8.69
N LEU A 53 13.39 5.60 8.28
CA LEU A 53 13.60 6.83 7.51
C LEU A 53 14.29 7.88 8.37
N ASP A 54 13.88 8.07 9.61
CA ASP A 54 14.51 9.02 10.53
C ASP A 54 15.99 8.69 10.77
N HIS A 55 16.28 7.39 10.96
CA HIS A 55 17.66 6.92 11.06
C HIS A 55 18.46 7.16 9.77
N ALA A 56 17.88 6.89 8.60
CA ALA A 56 18.56 7.10 7.31
C ALA A 56 18.79 8.58 7.00
N VAL A 57 17.84 9.45 7.35
CA VAL A 57 17.92 10.90 7.14
C VAL A 57 18.96 11.53 8.07
N SER A 58 19.03 11.10 9.33
CA SER A 58 20.04 11.59 10.28
C SER A 58 21.48 11.24 9.87
N HIS A 59 21.70 10.08 9.25
CA HIS A 59 22.99 9.63 8.73
C HIS A 59 23.20 9.95 7.25
N ARG A 60 22.40 10.86 6.69
CA ARG A 60 22.47 11.18 5.26
C ARG A 60 23.85 11.77 4.92
N PRO A 61 24.62 11.13 4.03
CA PRO A 61 25.94 11.63 3.65
C PRO A 61 25.84 12.95 2.89
N THR A 62 26.86 13.79 3.05
CA THR A 62 26.92 15.07 2.35
C THR A 62 27.28 14.89 0.88
N ALA A 63 27.03 15.92 0.06
CA ALA A 63 27.35 15.87 -1.36
C ALA A 63 28.86 15.66 -1.60
N GLU A 64 29.72 16.25 -0.77
CA GLU A 64 31.17 16.09 -0.83
C GLU A 64 31.59 14.64 -0.53
N GLU A 65 31.00 14.00 0.49
CA GLU A 65 31.24 12.59 0.80
C GLU A 65 30.80 11.67 -0.34
N LEU A 66 29.69 12.00 -1.02
CA LEU A 66 29.21 11.25 -2.18
C LEU A 66 30.11 11.44 -3.40
N GLN A 67 30.69 12.62 -3.61
CA GLN A 67 31.70 12.88 -4.65
C GLN A 67 33.00 12.12 -4.38
N ALA A 68 33.48 12.15 -3.13
CA ALA A 68 34.68 11.40 -2.71
C ALA A 68 34.52 9.89 -2.91
N ARG A 69 33.29 9.36 -2.74
CA ARG A 69 32.95 7.96 -3.01
C ARG A 69 32.68 7.65 -4.49
N GLY A 70 32.73 8.64 -5.38
CA GLY A 70 32.48 8.49 -6.82
C GLY A 70 31.01 8.23 -7.20
N ILE A 71 30.08 8.47 -6.28
CA ILE A 71 28.62 8.28 -6.49
C ILE A 71 28.02 9.52 -7.16
N LEU A 72 28.45 10.71 -6.73
CA LEU A 72 28.09 11.99 -7.33
C LEU A 72 29.27 12.50 -8.17
N LYS A 73 28.99 13.10 -9.34
CA LYS A 73 30.01 13.80 -10.15
C LYS A 73 30.03 15.28 -9.84
#